data_AF-A0A3D2VSY5-F1
#
_entry.id   AF-A0A3D2VSY5-F1
#
_cell.length_a   1.000
_cell.length_b   1.000
_cell.length_c   1.000
_cell.angle_alpha   90.00
_cell.angle_beta   90.00
_cell.angle_gamma   90.00
#
_symmetry.space_group_name_H-M   'P 1'
#
loop_
_entity.id
_entity.type
_entity.pdbx_description
1 polymer ?
#
loop_
_entity_poly.entity_id
_entity_poly.type
_entity_poly.pdbx_seq_one_letter_code
_entity_poly.pdbx_strand_id
1 'polypeptide(L)'
;PYFQKLEDQEDGTGPWIGKGGPISLLNAGLHEPNPTSAAFIAACRELGYPATDDFNGPRMEGTGWHHVNIRDGKRCSAREGYLFPALARPNVTLSANAQATRLLFESRRCVGVEYSQHGNLQTARAEREVLVCAGAIESPKLLLLSGIGKPESLRQFNIPIRAALPGVGENFHNHILTGLIQTTARP
;
A
#
# COMPACT_ATOMS: atom_id res chain seq x y z
N PRO A 1 7.43 0.55 16.69
CA PRO A 1 7.31 2.02 16.74
C PRO A 1 6.78 2.69 15.45
N TYR A 2 7.02 2.15 14.24
CA TYR A 2 6.52 2.82 13.01
C TYR A 2 5.01 2.67 12.78
N PHE A 3 4.41 1.53 13.12
CA PHE A 3 2.96 1.35 13.06
C PHE A 3 2.24 2.36 13.98
N GLN A 4 2.67 2.47 15.24
CA GLN A 4 2.18 3.51 16.16
C GLN A 4 2.36 4.95 15.66
N LYS A 5 3.42 5.25 14.89
CA LYS A 5 3.64 6.59 14.33
C LYS A 5 2.72 6.91 13.14
N LEU A 6 2.27 5.88 12.43
CA LEU A 6 1.38 5.99 11.28
C LEU A 6 -0.06 6.31 11.73
N GLU A 7 -0.47 5.73 12.84
CA GLU A 7 -1.87 5.63 13.23
C GLU A 7 -2.33 6.80 14.12
N ASP A 8 -3.58 7.17 13.90
CA ASP A 8 -4.39 7.97 14.80
C ASP A 8 -5.69 7.21 15.05
N GLN A 9 -5.60 6.18 15.89
CA GLN A 9 -6.72 5.32 16.21
C GLN A 9 -7.68 6.03 17.15
N GLU A 10 -9.00 5.88 16.98
CA GLU A 10 -9.98 6.62 17.78
C GLU A 10 -10.12 6.08 19.21
N ASP A 11 -10.07 4.76 19.39
CA ASP A 11 -10.25 4.07 20.66
C ASP A 11 -8.90 3.67 21.30
N GLY A 12 -8.95 2.95 22.41
CA GLY A 12 -7.77 2.53 23.17
C GLY A 12 -7.77 1.02 23.39
N THR A 13 -7.33 0.26 22.38
CA THR A 13 -7.32 -1.22 22.42
C THR A 13 -6.06 -1.82 23.05
N GLY A 14 -5.01 -1.02 23.27
CA GLY A 14 -3.81 -1.46 23.96
C GLY A 14 -2.60 -0.55 23.78
N PRO A 15 -1.44 -0.90 24.35
CA PRO A 15 -0.20 -0.12 24.24
C PRO A 15 0.43 -0.13 22.84
N TRP A 16 -0.03 -0.98 21.91
CA TRP A 16 0.50 -1.10 20.55
C TRP A 16 -0.11 -0.13 19.54
N ILE A 17 -1.18 0.58 19.91
CA ILE A 17 -1.89 1.52 19.02
C ILE A 17 -1.13 2.82 18.84
N GLY A 18 -1.34 3.49 17.70
CA GLY A 18 -0.89 4.87 17.51
C GLY A 18 -1.96 5.93 17.77
N LYS A 19 -1.49 7.10 18.21
CA LYS A 19 -2.28 8.34 18.36
C LYS A 19 -1.53 9.49 17.70
N GLY A 20 -2.26 10.40 17.05
CA GLY A 20 -1.70 11.59 16.44
C GLY A 20 -0.91 11.36 15.15
N GLY A 21 -0.94 10.14 14.60
CA GLY A 21 -0.41 9.83 13.29
C GLY A 21 -1.26 10.42 12.15
N PRO A 22 -0.76 10.40 10.91
CA PRO A 22 -1.48 10.98 9.77
C PRO A 22 -2.66 10.14 9.28
N ILE A 23 -2.74 8.86 9.62
CA ILE A 23 -3.80 7.95 9.18
C ILE A 23 -4.79 7.71 10.31
N SER A 24 -5.98 8.30 10.20
CA SER A 24 -7.04 8.07 11.18
C SER A 24 -7.65 6.68 11.03
N LEU A 25 -7.76 5.97 12.15
CA LEU A 25 -8.39 4.65 12.23
C LEU A 25 -9.65 4.73 13.09
N LEU A 26 -10.79 4.47 12.45
CA LEU A 26 -12.10 4.38 13.05
C LEU A 26 -12.36 2.92 13.43
N ASN A 27 -12.92 2.64 14.60
CA ASN A 27 -13.50 1.34 14.93
C ASN A 27 -14.92 1.25 14.34
N ALA A 28 -15.11 0.38 13.36
CA ALA A 28 -16.38 0.25 12.65
C ALA A 28 -17.58 -0.04 13.57
N GLY A 29 -17.35 -0.63 14.76
CA GLY A 29 -18.40 -0.92 15.73
C GLY A 29 -18.95 0.29 16.48
N LEU A 30 -18.25 1.44 16.50
CA LEU A 30 -18.64 2.62 17.26
C LEU A 30 -19.51 3.62 16.47
N HIS A 31 -19.75 3.38 15.17
CA HIS A 31 -20.37 4.34 14.25
C HIS A 31 -21.53 3.75 13.49
N GLU A 32 -22.61 3.42 14.21
CA GLU A 32 -23.86 2.85 13.65
C GLU A 32 -23.59 1.71 12.65
N PRO A 33 -23.00 0.60 13.12
CA PRO A 33 -22.55 -0.47 12.22
C PRO A 33 -23.72 -1.14 11.50
N ASN A 34 -23.43 -1.67 10.32
CA ASN A 34 -24.38 -2.47 9.56
C ASN A 34 -24.91 -3.65 10.43
N PRO A 35 -26.24 -3.83 10.57
CA PRO A 35 -26.82 -4.90 11.38
C PRO A 35 -26.36 -6.30 10.98
N THR A 36 -26.09 -6.54 9.70
CA THR A 36 -25.54 -7.80 9.17
C THR A 36 -24.15 -8.08 9.72
N SER A 37 -23.29 -7.07 9.85
CA SER A 37 -21.96 -7.23 10.45
C SER A 37 -22.05 -7.60 11.93
N ALA A 38 -22.99 -6.99 12.66
CA ALA A 38 -23.22 -7.32 14.07
C ALA A 38 -23.74 -8.76 14.23
N ALA A 39 -24.69 -9.17 13.39
CA ALA A 39 -25.21 -10.53 13.36
C ALA A 39 -24.12 -11.57 13.03
N PHE A 40 -23.23 -11.26 12.07
CA PHE A 40 -22.10 -12.11 11.73
C PHE A 40 -21.14 -12.31 12.92
N ILE A 41 -20.75 -11.22 13.58
CA ILE A 41 -19.88 -11.28 14.77
C ILE A 41 -20.55 -12.08 15.90
N ALA A 42 -21.85 -11.88 16.13
CA ALA A 42 -22.60 -12.64 17.12
C ALA A 42 -22.61 -14.15 16.81
N ALA A 43 -22.90 -14.53 15.55
CA ALA A 43 -22.88 -15.92 15.11
C ALA A 43 -21.49 -16.57 15.28
N CYS A 44 -20.39 -15.85 14.99
CA CYS A 44 -19.05 -16.34 15.27
C CYS A 44 -18.86 -16.65 16.77
N ARG A 45 -19.34 -15.78 17.66
CA ARG A 45 -19.24 -16.00 19.11
C ARG A 45 -20.06 -17.21 19.56
N GLU A 46 -21.27 -17.40 19.02
CA GLU A 46 -22.10 -18.58 19.28
C GLU A 46 -21.41 -19.89 18.86
N LEU A 47 -20.62 -19.85 17.79
CA LEU A 47 -19.80 -20.97 17.32
C LEU A 47 -18.50 -21.17 18.14
N GLY A 48 -18.27 -20.36 19.17
CA GLY A 48 -17.11 -20.46 20.06
C GLY A 48 -15.85 -19.76 19.54
N TYR A 49 -15.94 -18.94 18.48
CA TYR A 49 -14.80 -18.14 18.06
C TYR A 49 -14.47 -17.07 19.11
N PRO A 50 -13.19 -16.91 19.45
CA PRO A 50 -12.74 -15.97 20.48
C PRO A 50 -12.99 -14.53 20.03
N ALA A 51 -13.52 -13.70 20.93
CA ALA A 51 -13.62 -12.27 20.66
C ALA A 51 -12.23 -11.62 20.61
N THR A 52 -12.06 -10.63 19.74
CA THR A 52 -10.92 -9.71 19.75
C THR A 52 -11.43 -8.27 19.63
N ASP A 53 -10.82 -7.38 20.39
CA ASP A 53 -11.08 -5.93 20.29
C ASP A 53 -10.16 -5.27 19.27
N ASP A 54 -9.12 -5.98 18.81
CA ASP A 54 -8.12 -5.45 17.88
C ASP A 54 -7.38 -6.56 17.12
N PHE A 55 -7.58 -6.60 15.81
CA PHE A 55 -6.94 -7.56 14.91
C PHE A 55 -5.43 -7.30 14.71
N ASN A 56 -4.91 -6.13 15.10
CA ASN A 56 -3.49 -5.78 15.07
C ASN A 56 -2.82 -5.93 16.45
N GLY A 57 -3.57 -6.38 17.46
CA GLY A 57 -3.04 -6.68 18.79
C GLY A 57 -2.27 -8.01 18.85
N PRO A 58 -1.90 -8.47 20.06
CA PRO A 58 -1.15 -9.70 20.28
C PRO A 58 -1.84 -10.96 19.72
N ARG A 59 -3.17 -10.90 19.55
CA ARG A 59 -3.98 -11.98 19.00
C ARG A 59 -4.75 -11.46 17.78
N MET A 60 -4.23 -11.77 16.59
CA MET A 60 -4.90 -11.43 15.34
C MET A 60 -6.11 -12.33 15.05
N GLU A 61 -6.13 -13.57 15.55
CA GLU A 61 -7.23 -14.51 15.27
C GLU A 61 -8.41 -14.30 16.23
N GLY A 62 -9.59 -14.06 15.67
CA GLY A 62 -10.83 -14.00 16.42
C GLY A 62 -11.98 -13.36 15.65
N THR A 63 -12.98 -12.92 16.41
CA THR A 63 -14.16 -12.23 15.91
C THR A 63 -14.31 -10.87 16.59
N GLY A 64 -14.54 -9.83 15.80
CA GLY A 64 -14.50 -8.46 16.28
C GLY A 64 -14.79 -7.46 15.18
N TRP A 65 -14.79 -6.19 15.57
CA TRP A 65 -14.91 -5.07 14.63
C TRP A 65 -13.54 -4.68 14.09
N HIS A 66 -13.50 -4.29 12.82
CA HIS A 66 -12.27 -3.84 12.20
C HIS A 66 -12.06 -2.35 12.46
N HIS A 67 -10.80 -1.97 12.63
CA HIS A 67 -10.38 -0.59 12.43
C HIS A 67 -10.22 -0.32 10.94
N VAL A 68 -10.81 0.78 10.47
CA VAL A 68 -10.79 1.16 9.05
C VAL A 68 -10.29 2.60 8.89
N ASN A 69 -9.51 2.83 7.84
CA ASN A 69 -8.88 4.12 7.60
C ASN A 69 -9.89 5.15 7.09
N ILE A 70 -10.61 5.81 8.02
CA ILE A 70 -11.66 6.78 7.72
C ILE A 70 -11.50 8.00 8.63
N ARG A 71 -11.68 9.19 8.06
CA ARG A 71 -11.78 10.47 8.76
C ARG A 71 -12.98 11.22 8.19
N ASP A 72 -13.86 11.72 9.05
CA ASP A 72 -15.06 12.49 8.67
C ASP A 72 -15.92 11.80 7.58
N GLY A 73 -16.14 10.49 7.74
CA GLY A 73 -16.92 9.68 6.79
C GLY A 73 -16.25 9.44 5.42
N LYS A 74 -14.99 9.85 5.25
CA LYS A 74 -14.22 9.66 4.00
C LYS A 74 -13.00 8.79 4.24
N ARG A 75 -12.59 8.05 3.21
CA ARG A 75 -11.36 7.25 3.24
C ARG A 75 -10.15 8.13 3.56
N CYS A 76 -9.42 7.81 4.63
CA CYS A 76 -8.12 8.38 4.95
C CYS A 76 -7.02 7.54 4.27
N SER A 77 -6.66 7.90 3.04
CA SER A 77 -5.60 7.21 2.29
C SER A 77 -4.21 7.79 2.59
N ALA A 78 -3.14 7.11 2.16
CA ALA A 78 -1.79 7.67 2.20
C ALA A 78 -1.67 9.01 1.43
N ARG A 79 -2.52 9.23 0.42
CA ARG A 79 -2.63 10.52 -0.27
C ARG A 79 -3.12 11.61 0.68
N GLU A 80 -4.18 11.34 1.43
CA GLU A 80 -4.76 12.29 2.39
C GLU A 80 -3.82 12.52 3.58
N GLY A 81 -3.26 11.45 4.15
CA GLY A 81 -2.44 11.53 5.37
C GLY A 81 -1.03 12.09 5.13
N TYR A 82 -0.41 11.80 3.99
CA TYR A 82 1.00 12.16 3.73
C TYR A 82 1.20 13.09 2.54
N LEU A 83 0.61 12.77 1.38
CA LEU A 83 0.92 13.51 0.15
C LEU A 83 0.36 14.93 0.20
N PHE A 84 -0.96 15.10 0.44
CA PHE A 84 -1.58 16.42 0.43
C PHE A 84 -0.95 17.41 1.43
N PRO A 85 -0.67 17.02 2.70
CA PRO A 85 0.07 17.88 3.61
C PRO A 85 1.49 18.21 3.10
N ALA A 86 2.17 17.27 2.44
CA ALA A 86 3.50 17.49 1.91
C ALA A 86 3.53 18.46 0.71
N LEU A 87 2.46 18.50 -0.12
CA LEU A 87 2.37 19.41 -1.27
C LEU A 87 2.32 20.89 -0.88
N ALA A 88 1.98 21.22 0.36
CA ALA A 88 2.07 22.58 0.87
C ALA A 88 3.53 23.07 1.02
N ARG A 89 4.51 22.16 0.97
CA ARG A 89 5.94 22.50 1.11
C ARG A 89 6.50 22.89 -0.26
N PRO A 90 7.27 23.99 -0.36
CA PRO A 90 7.78 24.49 -1.64
C PRO A 90 8.81 23.56 -2.31
N ASN A 91 9.35 22.59 -1.57
CA ASN A 91 10.36 21.64 -2.04
C ASN A 91 9.77 20.28 -2.47
N VAL A 92 8.45 20.19 -2.64
CA VAL A 92 7.79 18.96 -3.12
C VAL A 92 7.13 19.25 -4.46
N THR A 93 7.43 18.43 -5.47
CA THR A 93 6.82 18.51 -6.80
C THR A 93 6.08 17.21 -7.08
N LEU A 94 4.84 17.32 -7.55
CA LEU A 94 4.02 16.19 -7.98
C LEU A 94 3.85 16.24 -9.50
N SER A 95 4.29 15.19 -10.18
CA SER A 95 3.96 14.95 -11.59
C SER A 95 2.95 13.81 -11.67
N ALA A 96 1.70 14.15 -11.96
CA ALA A 96 0.62 13.18 -12.15
C ALA A 96 0.52 12.74 -13.61
N ASN A 97 -0.13 11.61 -13.88
CA ASN A 97 -0.24 11.04 -15.24
C ASN A 97 1.13 10.84 -15.92
N ALA A 98 2.16 10.58 -15.11
CA ALA A 98 3.55 10.42 -15.51
C ALA A 98 4.01 8.99 -15.23
N GLN A 99 3.96 8.13 -16.23
CA GLN A 99 4.32 6.72 -16.08
C GLN A 99 5.83 6.56 -16.27
N ALA A 100 6.55 6.13 -15.22
CA ALA A 100 7.96 5.79 -15.33
C ALA A 100 8.15 4.62 -16.32
N THR A 101 9.04 4.81 -17.30
CA THR A 101 9.32 3.83 -18.37
C THR A 101 10.70 3.21 -18.23
N ARG A 102 11.68 3.94 -17.71
CA ARG A 102 13.07 3.48 -17.55
C ARG A 102 13.83 4.29 -16.50
N LEU A 103 14.73 3.64 -15.76
CA LEU A 103 15.71 4.30 -14.90
C LEU A 103 16.93 4.75 -15.71
N LEU A 104 17.47 5.93 -15.40
CA LEU A 104 18.62 6.53 -16.08
C LEU A 104 19.88 6.32 -15.26
N PHE A 105 21.02 6.07 -15.93
CA PHE A 105 22.27 5.75 -15.24
C PHE A 105 23.49 6.43 -15.85
N GLU A 106 24.44 6.75 -14.98
CA GLU A 106 25.82 7.12 -15.31
C GLU A 106 26.74 6.09 -14.66
N SER A 107 27.40 5.27 -15.48
CA SER A 107 28.14 4.09 -15.04
C SER A 107 27.27 3.20 -14.13
N ARG A 108 27.53 3.18 -12.82
CA ARG A 108 26.78 2.39 -11.83
C ARG A 108 25.77 3.20 -11.01
N ARG A 109 25.71 4.53 -11.14
CA ARG A 109 24.82 5.37 -10.36
C ARG A 109 23.50 5.57 -11.11
N CYS A 110 22.36 5.34 -10.44
CA CYS A 110 21.06 5.76 -10.96
C CYS A 110 20.94 7.28 -10.79
N VAL A 111 20.64 7.99 -11.86
CA VAL A 111 20.70 9.46 -11.92
C VAL A 111 19.36 10.09 -12.25
N GLY A 112 18.31 9.29 -12.41
CA GLY A 112 16.99 9.79 -12.75
C GLY A 112 16.06 8.73 -13.31
N VAL A 113 14.96 9.21 -13.87
CA VAL A 113 13.90 8.40 -14.46
C VAL A 113 13.43 9.05 -15.76
N GLU A 114 13.21 8.23 -16.77
CA GLU A 114 12.43 8.54 -17.96
C GLU A 114 10.97 8.20 -17.68
N TYR A 115 10.05 9.07 -18.06
CA TYR A 115 8.63 8.86 -17.90
C TYR A 115 7.85 9.36 -19.12
N SER A 116 6.73 8.70 -19.41
CA SER A 116 5.77 9.15 -20.41
C SER A 116 4.68 9.97 -19.75
N GLN A 117 4.41 11.15 -20.29
CA GLN A 117 3.33 12.03 -19.82
C GLN A 117 2.67 12.72 -21.03
N HIS A 118 1.35 12.56 -21.13
CA HIS A 118 0.55 13.07 -22.26
C HIS A 118 1.11 12.67 -23.64
N GLY A 119 1.62 11.44 -23.76
CA GLY A 119 2.18 10.90 -25.00
C GLY A 119 3.64 11.31 -25.30
N ASN A 120 4.26 12.14 -24.47
CA ASN A 120 5.63 12.59 -24.64
C ASN A 120 6.56 11.94 -23.61
N LEU A 121 7.74 11.52 -24.06
CA LEU A 121 8.81 11.07 -23.15
C LEU A 121 9.52 12.28 -22.56
N GLN A 122 9.68 12.26 -21.24
CA GLN A 122 10.38 13.26 -20.46
C GLN A 122 11.37 12.59 -19.52
N THR A 123 12.28 13.38 -18.95
CA THR A 123 13.24 12.88 -17.95
C THR A 123 13.25 13.77 -16.73
N ALA A 124 13.44 13.16 -15.56
CA ALA A 124 13.72 13.85 -14.31
C ALA A 124 15.03 13.31 -13.74
N ARG A 125 15.95 14.20 -13.38
CA ARG A 125 17.25 13.84 -12.80
C ARG A 125 17.25 13.97 -11.29
N ALA A 126 18.02 13.11 -10.62
CA ALA A 126 18.18 13.09 -9.18
C ALA A 126 19.64 13.33 -8.79
N GLU A 127 19.86 14.28 -7.89
CA GLU A 127 21.18 14.58 -7.33
C GLU A 127 21.61 13.57 -6.27
N ARG A 128 20.64 13.03 -5.52
CA ARG A 128 20.90 12.13 -4.38
C ARG A 128 20.48 10.70 -4.68
N GLU A 129 19.19 10.46 -4.75
CA GLU A 129 18.64 9.10 -4.81
C GLU A 129 17.41 9.02 -5.73
N VAL A 130 17.16 7.82 -6.25
CA VAL A 130 15.93 7.46 -6.94
C VAL A 130 15.28 6.32 -6.17
N LEU A 131 14.08 6.55 -5.64
CA LEU A 131 13.32 5.58 -4.88
C LEU A 131 12.24 4.96 -5.78
N VAL A 132 12.27 3.64 -5.98
CA VAL A 132 11.27 2.92 -6.77
C VAL A 132 10.14 2.45 -5.84
N CYS A 133 8.98 3.08 -5.96
CA CYS A 133 7.81 2.82 -5.11
C CYS A 133 6.55 2.50 -5.94
N ALA A 134 6.69 1.81 -7.07
CA ALA A 134 5.60 1.53 -8.01
C ALA A 134 4.76 0.29 -7.63
N GLY A 135 4.94 -0.26 -6.42
CA GLY A 135 4.24 -1.47 -5.96
C GLY A 135 4.86 -2.78 -6.48
N ALA A 136 4.34 -3.92 -6.00
CA ALA A 136 4.93 -5.24 -6.21
C ALA A 136 4.95 -5.73 -7.68
N ILE A 137 4.14 -5.12 -8.55
CA ILE A 137 4.04 -5.50 -9.97
C ILE A 137 4.87 -4.55 -10.85
N GLU A 138 4.64 -3.24 -10.74
CA GLU A 138 5.28 -2.28 -11.65
C GLU A 138 6.73 -1.97 -11.25
N SER A 139 7.11 -2.11 -9.97
CA SER A 139 8.52 -1.91 -9.55
C SER A 139 9.48 -2.92 -10.21
N PRO A 140 9.26 -4.25 -10.13
CA PRO A 140 10.14 -5.19 -10.82
C PRO A 140 10.08 -5.02 -12.34
N LYS A 141 8.91 -4.70 -12.93
CA LYS A 141 8.81 -4.39 -14.36
C LYS A 141 9.69 -3.19 -14.75
N LEU A 142 9.68 -2.10 -13.99
CA LEU A 142 10.54 -0.94 -14.25
C LEU A 142 12.03 -1.31 -14.15
N LEU A 143 12.41 -2.13 -13.16
CA LEU A 143 13.78 -2.64 -13.02
C LEU A 143 14.20 -3.49 -14.23
N LEU A 144 13.34 -4.42 -14.66
CA LEU A 144 13.57 -5.26 -15.84
C LEU A 144 13.74 -4.41 -17.11
N LEU A 145 12.84 -3.46 -17.36
CA LEU A 145 12.92 -2.51 -18.48
C LEU A 145 14.16 -1.60 -18.43
N SER A 146 14.78 -1.49 -17.24
CA SER A 146 16.02 -0.75 -17.01
C SER A 146 17.28 -1.62 -17.07
N GLY A 147 17.15 -2.89 -17.46
CA GLY A 147 18.26 -3.83 -17.59
C GLY A 147 18.70 -4.49 -16.28
N ILE A 148 17.87 -4.47 -15.24
CA ILE A 148 18.14 -5.06 -13.93
C ILE A 148 17.24 -6.28 -13.75
N GLY A 149 17.81 -7.49 -13.83
CA GLY A 149 17.02 -8.72 -13.82
C GLY A 149 17.80 -9.97 -14.17
N LYS A 150 17.07 -11.06 -14.43
CA LYS A 150 17.63 -12.32 -14.94
C LYS A 150 18.19 -12.11 -16.36
N PRO A 151 19.50 -12.34 -16.61
CA PRO A 151 20.12 -12.05 -17.91
C PRO A 151 19.42 -12.70 -19.11
N GLU A 152 18.96 -13.94 -18.97
CA GLU A 152 18.29 -14.70 -20.03
C GLU A 152 16.97 -14.04 -20.43
N SER A 153 16.16 -13.64 -19.44
CA SER A 153 14.90 -12.93 -19.66
C SER A 153 15.14 -11.56 -20.32
N LEU A 154 16.17 -10.82 -19.89
CA LEU A 154 16.50 -9.52 -20.49
C LEU A 154 16.93 -9.65 -21.96
N ARG A 155 17.76 -10.65 -22.28
CA ARG A 155 18.18 -10.92 -23.67
C ARG A 155 17.01 -11.28 -24.57
N GLN A 156 16.01 -12.00 -24.07
CA GLN A 156 14.81 -12.35 -24.84
C GLN A 156 14.06 -11.12 -25.37
N PHE A 157 14.13 -10.00 -24.65
CA PHE A 157 13.50 -8.73 -25.04
C PHE A 157 14.49 -7.70 -25.61
N ASN A 158 15.71 -8.12 -25.98
CA ASN A 158 16.78 -7.23 -26.46
C ASN A 158 17.10 -6.07 -25.49
N ILE A 159 16.97 -6.31 -24.18
CA ILE A 159 17.28 -5.31 -23.16
C ILE A 159 18.74 -5.45 -22.74
N PRO A 160 19.57 -4.39 -22.84
CA PRO A 160 20.94 -4.42 -22.36
C PRO A 160 21.01 -4.76 -20.86
N ILE A 161 21.86 -5.72 -20.51
CA ILE A 161 22.02 -6.15 -19.11
C ILE A 161 22.87 -5.13 -18.38
N ARG A 162 22.28 -4.47 -17.39
CA ARG A 162 22.95 -3.54 -16.47
C ARG A 162 23.36 -4.23 -15.19
N ALA A 163 22.50 -5.05 -14.62
CA ALA A 163 22.80 -5.82 -13.42
C ALA A 163 22.07 -7.17 -13.46
N ALA A 164 22.82 -8.25 -13.23
CA ALA A 164 22.26 -9.60 -13.13
C ALA A 164 21.66 -9.78 -11.73
N LEU A 165 20.34 -9.59 -11.61
CA LEU A 165 19.58 -9.81 -10.38
C LEU A 165 18.38 -10.71 -10.68
N PRO A 166 18.56 -12.05 -10.67
CA PRO A 166 17.56 -12.98 -11.15
C PRO A 166 16.28 -13.05 -10.29
N GLY A 167 16.29 -12.51 -9.06
CA GLY A 167 15.10 -12.43 -8.21
C GLY A 167 14.14 -11.29 -8.55
N VAL A 168 14.52 -10.36 -9.44
CA VAL A 168 13.62 -9.26 -9.84
C VAL A 168 12.45 -9.81 -10.65
N GLY A 169 11.23 -9.61 -10.12
CA GLY A 169 9.98 -10.10 -10.72
C GLY A 169 9.56 -11.50 -10.25
N GLU A 170 10.38 -12.15 -9.45
CA GLU A 170 10.12 -13.48 -8.90
C GLU A 170 9.50 -13.38 -7.49
N ASN A 171 9.12 -14.54 -6.93
CA ASN A 171 8.62 -14.65 -5.55
C ASN A 171 7.40 -13.74 -5.25
N PHE A 172 6.50 -13.61 -6.24
CA PHE A 172 5.27 -12.85 -6.07
C PHE A 172 4.31 -13.60 -5.15
N HIS A 173 3.92 -12.96 -4.05
CA HIS A 173 2.93 -13.48 -3.10
C HIS A 173 1.68 -12.61 -3.12
N ASN A 174 0.53 -13.27 -3.04
CA ASN A 174 -0.76 -12.61 -2.87
C ASN A 174 -1.69 -13.53 -2.07
N HIS A 175 -2.77 -12.99 -1.54
CA HIS A 175 -3.82 -13.78 -0.89
C HIS A 175 -4.89 -14.16 -1.90
N ILE A 176 -5.28 -15.44 -1.92
CA ILE A 176 -6.41 -15.90 -2.71
C ILE A 176 -7.69 -15.46 -2.02
N LEU A 177 -8.56 -14.76 -2.75
CA LEU A 177 -9.86 -14.33 -2.26
C LEU A 177 -10.94 -15.29 -2.78
N THR A 178 -11.80 -15.78 -1.89
CA THR A 178 -13.02 -16.51 -2.25
C THR A 178 -14.23 -15.78 -1.69
N GLY A 179 -15.09 -15.30 -2.58
CA GLY A 179 -16.31 -14.60 -2.18
C GLY A 179 -17.41 -15.60 -1.81
N LEU A 180 -18.08 -15.35 -0.68
CA LEU A 180 -19.34 -16.00 -0.32
C LEU A 180 -20.45 -14.96 -0.43
N ILE A 181 -21.46 -15.23 -1.26
CA ILE A 181 -22.61 -14.34 -1.47
C ILE A 181 -23.84 -15.00 -0.87
N GLN A 182 -24.55 -14.26 -0.03
CA GLN A 182 -25.79 -14.68 0.62
C GLN A 182 -26.78 -13.52 0.62
N THR A 183 -28.07 -13.83 0.74
CA THR A 183 -29.13 -12.82 0.89
C THR A 183 -29.40 -12.55 2.37
N THR A 184 -29.72 -11.30 2.69
CA THR A 184 -30.11 -10.88 4.04
C THR A 184 -31.53 -10.31 4.02
N ALA A 185 -32.27 -10.48 5.11
CA ALA A 185 -33.63 -9.95 5.21
C ALA A 185 -33.67 -8.43 5.44
N ARG A 186 -32.54 -7.84 5.85
CA ARG A 186 -32.33 -6.41 6.06
C ARG A 186 -30.96 -6.02 5.48
N PRO A 187 -30.83 -4.81 4.89
CA PRO A 187 -29.54 -4.30 4.44
C PRO A 187 -28.54 -4.15 5.58
#